data_AF-A0A4Q9MJY6-F1
#
_entry.id   AF-A0A4Q9MJY6-F1
#
_cell.length_a   1.000
_cell.length_b   1.000
_cell.length_c   1.000
_cell.angle_alpha   90.00
_cell.angle_beta   90.00
_cell.angle_gamma   90.00
#
_symmetry.space_group_name_H-M   'P 1'
#
loop_
_entity.id
_entity.type
_entity.pdbx_description
1 polymer ?
#
loop_
_entity_poly.entity_id
_entity_poly.type
_entity_poly.pdbx_seq_one_letter_code
_entity_poly.pdbx_strand_id
1 'polypeptide(L)'
;MTATIYDKALRPVDKNRRVTQIAVTACDSVYAPMGSEGVGVFHWRIYLLLGPDGDGSASRSVLLDMVPANPPFGTLIIASEDNVDSDGLVKIELPVAPVDGLTVRQVIDLIVSNRMDRYKFDASGSGCLFWLWNVLQQLQNARLVEDGAVAKLQAFHAERTRLEPSRHPVPIRQGEFYYQHVDEPRQDTSTMAATIYDKALRPVDKDRRVTQITVTASLYAPAGSEGVGIFHWRLYLVLGPDRVSTSRAVLLDMVPTNPPFGTLIIASKDNAHSNALIKIELPIASVDGLTVRQVIDLIVSNRMDRYKFDASGSGCLFWIWNVLQQLQNARLVEDGAVAKLQDFHAEQARLQPGKIPLPLRRGEFY
;
A
#
# COMPACT_ATOMS: atom_id res chain seq x y z
N MET A 1 2.74 10.82 -16.47
CA MET A 1 2.70 9.64 -15.59
C MET A 1 3.40 9.95 -14.29
N THR A 2 2.62 9.96 -13.23
CA THR A 2 3.03 10.45 -11.90
C THR A 2 3.48 9.29 -11.03
N ALA A 3 4.45 9.53 -10.16
CA ALA A 3 4.86 8.53 -9.17
C ALA A 3 3.76 8.32 -8.12
N THR A 4 3.81 7.18 -7.43
CA THR A 4 2.89 6.86 -6.34
C THR A 4 3.68 6.54 -5.08
N ILE A 5 3.62 7.43 -4.09
CA ILE A 5 4.23 7.23 -2.77
C ILE A 5 3.10 7.07 -1.74
N TYR A 6 3.14 5.98 -0.98
CA TYR A 6 2.27 5.75 0.17
C TYR A 6 3.09 5.90 1.45
N ASP A 7 3.00 7.06 2.09
CA ASP A 7 3.76 7.43 3.30
C ASP A 7 2.87 7.63 4.53
N LYS A 8 1.57 7.33 4.44
CA LYS A 8 0.65 7.49 5.59
C LYS A 8 1.03 6.64 6.80
N ALA A 9 1.66 5.49 6.56
CA ALA A 9 2.14 4.61 7.62
C ALA A 9 3.46 5.09 8.25
N LEU A 10 4.10 6.13 7.72
CA LEU A 10 5.28 6.75 8.31
C LEU A 10 4.87 7.70 9.44
N ARG A 11 5.27 7.38 10.67
CA ARG A 11 5.01 8.24 11.84
C ARG A 11 5.85 9.53 11.70
N PRO A 12 5.26 10.73 11.88
CA PRO A 12 5.98 11.99 11.67
C PRO A 12 7.28 12.12 12.47
N VAL A 13 7.30 11.61 13.71
CA VAL A 13 8.47 11.60 14.61
C VAL A 13 9.64 10.80 14.04
N ASP A 14 9.39 9.75 13.26
CA ASP A 14 10.46 8.89 12.73
C ASP A 14 11.20 9.53 11.54
N LYS A 15 10.64 10.58 10.91
CA LYS A 15 11.26 11.24 9.74
C LYS A 15 12.65 11.79 10.04
N ASN A 16 12.86 12.32 11.24
CA ASN A 16 14.12 12.96 11.60
C ASN A 16 15.02 12.04 12.44
N ARG A 17 14.61 10.81 12.72
CA ARG A 17 15.41 9.87 13.50
C ARG A 17 16.64 9.41 12.72
N ARG A 18 17.73 9.23 13.47
CA ARG A 18 19.00 8.72 12.95
C ARG A 18 18.85 7.26 12.52
N VAL A 19 19.39 6.95 11.35
CA VAL A 19 19.55 5.60 10.82
C VAL A 19 20.86 5.04 11.34
N THR A 20 20.80 3.93 12.06
CA THR A 20 21.99 3.23 12.61
C THR A 20 22.48 2.11 11.71
N GLN A 21 21.58 1.54 10.90
CA GLN A 21 21.90 0.52 9.91
C GLN A 21 20.88 0.57 8.77
N ILE A 22 21.32 0.33 7.54
CA ILE A 22 20.43 0.03 6.42
C ILE A 22 20.47 -1.49 6.21
N ALA A 23 19.35 -2.16 6.37
CA ALA A 23 19.24 -3.59 6.07
C ALA A 23 18.57 -3.77 4.71
N VAL A 24 19.32 -4.36 3.77
CA VAL A 24 18.77 -4.84 2.50
C VAL A 24 18.26 -6.25 2.73
N THR A 25 16.94 -6.41 2.68
CA THR A 25 16.27 -7.66 3.05
C THR A 25 15.60 -8.27 1.83
N ALA A 26 15.85 -9.56 1.60
CA ALA A 26 15.05 -10.38 0.71
C ALA A 26 14.28 -11.39 1.55
N CYS A 27 12.98 -11.52 1.34
CA CYS A 27 12.16 -12.48 2.08
C CYS A 27 11.17 -13.19 1.15
N ASP A 28 10.66 -14.32 1.63
CA ASP A 28 9.53 -14.99 0.99
C ASP A 28 8.40 -13.98 0.80
N SER A 29 8.00 -13.79 -0.45
CA SER A 29 7.02 -12.76 -0.76
C SER A 29 5.71 -13.11 -0.05
N VAL A 30 5.15 -12.15 0.68
CA VAL A 30 3.69 -12.12 0.91
C VAL A 30 2.96 -11.83 -0.42
N TYR A 31 3.72 -11.45 -1.47
CA TYR A 31 3.25 -10.92 -2.75
C TYR A 31 3.70 -11.82 -3.90
N ALA A 32 2.89 -12.82 -4.25
CA ALA A 32 3.15 -13.63 -5.45
C ALA A 32 3.29 -12.69 -6.67
N PRO A 33 4.21 -12.93 -7.62
CA PRO A 33 4.29 -12.18 -8.88
C PRO A 33 2.95 -12.20 -9.62
N MET A 34 2.75 -11.27 -10.57
CA MET A 34 1.53 -11.30 -11.38
C MET A 34 1.59 -12.55 -12.27
N GLY A 35 0.71 -13.52 -12.00
CA GLY A 35 0.72 -14.84 -12.65
C GLY A 35 1.51 -15.90 -11.87
N SER A 36 1.60 -17.12 -12.42
CA SER A 36 2.32 -18.25 -11.81
C SER A 36 3.85 -18.15 -11.94
N GLU A 37 4.36 -17.20 -12.72
CA GLU A 37 5.79 -17.04 -13.01
C GLU A 37 6.54 -16.24 -11.93
N GLY A 38 6.94 -16.93 -10.87
CA GLY A 38 7.83 -16.43 -9.81
C GLY A 38 7.36 -16.73 -8.39
N VAL A 39 6.44 -17.67 -8.22
CA VAL A 39 6.21 -18.34 -6.93
C VAL A 39 7.55 -18.83 -6.39
N GLY A 40 7.95 -18.35 -5.21
CA GLY A 40 9.21 -18.71 -4.54
C GLY A 40 10.39 -17.76 -4.79
N VAL A 41 10.25 -16.73 -5.63
CA VAL A 41 11.26 -15.67 -5.77
C VAL A 41 11.19 -14.71 -4.59
N PHE A 42 12.34 -14.32 -4.05
CA PHE A 42 12.36 -13.35 -2.95
C PHE A 42 11.98 -11.94 -3.40
N HIS A 43 11.19 -11.28 -2.56
CA HIS A 43 10.90 -9.85 -2.68
C HIS A 43 11.94 -9.04 -1.89
N TRP A 44 12.49 -8.00 -2.50
CA TRP A 44 13.58 -7.20 -1.97
C TRP A 44 13.08 -5.84 -1.49
N ARG A 45 13.47 -5.45 -0.28
CA ARG A 45 13.07 -4.22 0.40
C ARG A 45 14.19 -3.68 1.29
N ILE A 46 14.05 -2.42 1.72
CA ILE A 46 15.03 -1.74 2.58
C ILE A 46 14.39 -1.45 3.93
N TYR A 47 15.10 -1.78 5.02
CA TYR A 47 14.78 -1.32 6.37
C TYR A 47 15.83 -0.33 6.83
N LEU A 48 15.39 0.83 7.30
CA LEU A 48 16.23 1.83 7.97
C LEU A 48 16.09 1.62 9.47
N LEU A 49 17.06 0.96 10.11
CA LEU A 49 17.04 0.72 11.54
C LEU A 49 17.28 2.04 12.27
N LEU A 50 16.44 2.33 13.26
CA LEU A 50 16.43 3.61 13.95
C LEU A 50 17.25 3.55 15.22
N GLY A 51 18.03 4.61 15.48
CA GLY A 51 18.71 4.81 16.76
C GLY A 51 17.71 5.03 17.91
N PRO A 52 18.17 4.87 19.17
CA PRO A 52 17.33 5.07 20.35
C PRO A 52 16.91 6.53 20.55
N ASP A 53 17.45 7.47 19.77
CA ASP A 53 17.33 8.92 19.91
C ASP A 53 15.92 9.47 19.54
N GLY A 54 14.87 8.67 19.67
CA GLY A 54 13.49 9.03 19.37
C GLY A 54 12.69 9.37 20.62
N ASP A 55 12.21 10.60 20.67
CA ASP A 55 11.20 11.14 21.58
C ASP A 55 9.84 10.43 21.39
N GLY A 56 9.67 9.28 22.04
CA GLY A 56 8.36 8.66 22.30
C GLY A 56 7.81 7.71 21.24
N SER A 57 8.55 7.43 20.16
CA SER A 57 8.15 6.45 19.14
C SER A 57 8.58 5.02 19.50
N ALA A 58 7.64 4.07 19.49
CA ALA A 58 7.95 2.64 19.63
C ALA A 58 8.63 2.03 18.40
N SER A 59 8.72 2.77 17.28
CA SER A 59 9.27 2.25 16.03
C SER A 59 10.73 1.89 16.18
N ARG A 60 11.12 0.78 15.57
CA ARG A 60 12.50 0.29 15.53
C ARG A 60 13.10 0.38 14.13
N SER A 61 12.28 0.48 13.09
CA SER A 61 12.74 0.70 11.73
C SER A 61 11.75 1.54 10.90
N VAL A 62 12.21 2.02 9.75
CA VAL A 62 11.36 2.49 8.66
C VAL A 62 11.55 1.59 7.45
N LEU A 63 10.46 1.00 6.96
CA LEU A 63 10.40 0.21 5.74
C LEU A 63 10.32 1.14 4.52
N LEU A 64 11.14 0.85 3.51
CA LEU A 64 11.01 1.35 2.14
C LEU A 64 10.78 0.15 1.22
N ASP A 65 9.58 0.06 0.67
CA ASP A 65 9.15 -1.09 -0.11
C ASP A 65 8.54 -0.63 -1.44
N MET A 66 9.27 -0.86 -2.54
CA MET A 66 8.73 -0.64 -3.87
C MET A 66 7.97 -1.89 -4.27
N VAL A 67 6.64 -1.78 -4.41
CA VAL A 67 5.76 -2.91 -4.74
C VAL A 67 5.06 -2.71 -6.08
N PRO A 68 4.87 -3.78 -6.87
CA PRO A 68 4.11 -3.69 -8.12
C PRO A 68 2.61 -3.53 -7.82
N ALA A 69 1.97 -2.60 -8.51
CA ALA A 69 0.51 -2.52 -8.61
C ALA A 69 0.00 -3.16 -9.92
N ASN A 70 -1.29 -3.02 -10.21
CA ASN A 70 -1.88 -3.34 -11.50
C ASN A 70 -2.49 -2.08 -12.14
N PRO A 71 -2.03 -1.67 -13.36
CA PRO A 71 -0.86 -2.15 -14.11
C PRO A 71 0.46 -2.03 -13.31
N PRO A 72 1.58 -2.69 -13.73
CA PRO A 72 2.80 -2.91 -12.93
C PRO A 72 3.65 -1.66 -12.63
N PHE A 73 3.03 -0.50 -12.49
CA PHE A 73 3.67 0.67 -11.89
C PHE A 73 3.97 0.41 -10.42
N GLY A 74 5.10 0.91 -9.97
CA GLY A 74 5.55 0.81 -8.61
C GLY A 74 4.79 1.77 -7.70
N THR A 75 4.40 1.29 -6.54
CA THR A 75 4.06 2.12 -5.39
C THR A 75 5.18 2.03 -4.37
N LEU A 76 5.79 3.16 -4.02
CA LEU A 76 6.74 3.22 -2.92
C LEU A 76 5.97 3.30 -1.60
N ILE A 77 5.96 2.20 -0.85
CA ILE A 77 5.43 2.15 0.52
C ILE A 77 6.53 2.60 1.47
N ILE A 78 6.20 3.56 2.33
CA ILE A 78 7.06 4.05 3.41
C ILE A 78 6.29 3.90 4.73
N ALA A 79 6.80 3.08 5.65
CA ALA A 79 6.10 2.73 6.87
C ALA A 79 7.03 2.70 8.08
N SER A 80 6.57 3.21 9.23
CA SER A 80 7.23 3.02 10.51
C SER A 80 6.85 1.66 11.10
N GLU A 81 7.86 0.86 11.44
CA GLU A 81 7.68 -0.49 11.94
C GLU A 81 8.18 -0.63 13.38
N ASP A 82 7.44 -1.37 14.20
CA ASP A 82 7.85 -1.68 15.58
C ASP A 82 8.94 -2.77 15.63
N ASN A 83 9.17 -3.47 14.51
CA ASN A 83 10.24 -4.46 14.34
C ASN A 83 11.47 -3.85 13.66
N VAL A 84 12.64 -4.45 13.88
CA VAL A 84 13.90 -4.03 13.23
C VAL A 84 14.04 -4.60 11.82
N ASP A 85 13.17 -5.53 11.44
CA ASP A 85 13.31 -6.37 10.27
C ASP A 85 11.97 -6.97 9.79
N SER A 86 12.06 -7.81 8.75
CA SER A 86 10.93 -8.54 8.17
C SER A 86 10.43 -9.67 9.08
N ASP A 87 9.11 -9.77 9.27
CA ASP A 87 8.41 -10.89 9.92
C ASP A 87 8.35 -12.19 9.07
N GLY A 88 8.85 -12.15 7.83
CA GLY A 88 8.92 -13.32 6.95
C GLY A 88 9.72 -14.47 7.58
N LEU A 89 9.13 -15.67 7.60
CA LEU A 89 9.72 -16.89 8.18
C LEU A 89 11.05 -17.30 7.53
N VAL A 90 11.21 -17.00 6.24
CA VAL A 90 12.45 -17.22 5.49
C VAL A 90 12.90 -15.87 4.91
N LYS A 91 14.09 -15.43 5.32
CA LYS A 91 14.67 -14.18 4.88
C LYS A 91 16.20 -14.23 4.87
N ILE A 92 16.78 -13.37 4.05
CA ILE A 92 18.20 -13.07 4.00
C ILE A 92 18.39 -11.57 4.11
N GLU A 93 19.44 -11.16 4.80
CA GLU A 93 19.69 -9.76 5.11
C GLU A 93 21.15 -9.42 4.84
N LEU A 94 21.36 -8.28 4.19
CA LEU A 94 22.66 -7.66 3.99
C LEU A 94 22.69 -6.33 4.75
N PRO A 95 23.50 -6.21 5.81
CA PRO A 95 23.70 -4.93 6.47
C PRO A 95 24.59 -4.02 5.62
N VAL A 96 24.18 -2.75 5.51
CA VAL A 96 24.91 -1.65 4.90
C VAL A 96 25.09 -0.57 5.96
N ALA A 97 26.34 -0.16 6.19
CA ALA A 97 26.65 0.87 7.16
C ALA A 97 26.30 2.26 6.60
N PRO A 98 25.43 3.05 7.27
CA PRO A 98 25.19 4.44 6.93
C PRO A 98 26.34 5.32 7.41
N VAL A 99 26.46 6.52 6.85
CA VAL A 99 27.31 7.56 7.46
C VAL A 99 26.72 8.06 8.77
N ASP A 100 27.59 8.55 9.66
CA ASP A 100 27.16 9.11 10.93
C ASP A 100 26.21 10.29 10.73
N GLY A 101 25.10 10.28 11.48
CA GLY A 101 24.07 11.31 11.44
C GLY A 101 23.09 11.20 10.27
N LEU A 102 23.16 10.17 9.42
CA LEU A 102 22.15 9.93 8.39
C LEU A 102 20.75 9.82 9.03
N THR A 103 19.78 10.53 8.47
CA THR A 103 18.37 10.51 8.93
C THR A 103 17.46 9.83 7.91
N VAL A 104 16.30 9.34 8.37
CA VAL A 104 15.25 8.77 7.49
C VAL A 104 14.86 9.75 6.38
N ARG A 105 14.66 11.03 6.72
CA ARG A 105 14.32 12.10 5.78
C ARG A 105 15.34 12.21 4.66
N GLN A 106 16.64 12.21 4.98
CA GLN A 106 17.69 12.31 3.95
C GLN A 106 17.63 11.16 2.94
N VAL A 107 17.32 9.93 3.40
CA VAL A 107 17.14 8.78 2.50
C VAL A 107 15.91 8.96 1.61
N ILE A 108 14.77 9.36 2.19
CA ILE A 108 13.53 9.60 1.44
C ILE A 108 13.72 10.74 0.41
N ASP A 109 14.30 11.85 0.83
CA ASP A 109 14.55 13.01 -0.02
C ASP A 109 15.50 12.64 -1.17
N LEU A 110 16.52 11.80 -0.94
CA LEU A 110 17.40 11.30 -1.99
C LEU A 110 16.62 10.45 -3.02
N ILE A 111 15.79 9.52 -2.56
CA ILE A 111 14.96 8.67 -3.43
C ILE A 111 14.06 9.54 -4.31
N VAL A 112 13.34 10.49 -3.70
CA VAL A 112 12.39 11.36 -4.41
C VAL A 112 13.10 12.33 -5.35
N SER A 113 14.19 12.97 -4.91
CA SER A 113 14.95 13.93 -5.73
C SER A 113 15.59 13.28 -6.95
N ASN A 114 16.07 12.04 -6.81
CA ASN A 114 16.58 11.24 -7.92
C ASN A 114 15.48 10.53 -8.71
N ARG A 115 14.20 10.78 -8.38
CA ARG A 115 13.02 10.19 -9.02
C ARG A 115 13.01 8.65 -9.00
N MET A 116 13.61 8.05 -7.97
CA MET A 116 13.64 6.60 -7.79
C MET A 116 12.25 6.04 -7.41
N ASP A 117 11.31 6.88 -7.01
CA ASP A 117 9.88 6.59 -6.84
C ASP A 117 9.14 6.36 -8.18
N ARG A 118 9.76 6.69 -9.33
CA ARG A 118 9.18 6.51 -10.68
C ARG A 118 9.68 5.23 -11.32
N TYR A 119 9.12 4.11 -10.89
CA TYR A 119 9.53 2.79 -11.32
C TYR A 119 8.36 1.98 -11.86
N LYS A 120 8.58 1.25 -12.94
CA LYS A 120 7.62 0.29 -13.50
C LYS A 120 8.27 -1.09 -13.49
N PHE A 121 7.63 -2.06 -12.87
CA PHE A 121 8.07 -3.45 -12.87
C PHE A 121 7.93 -4.08 -14.26
N ASP A 122 8.60 -5.20 -14.48
CA ASP A 122 8.36 -6.00 -15.68
C ASP A 122 6.92 -6.55 -15.74
N ALA A 123 6.55 -7.20 -16.84
CA ALA A 123 5.20 -7.74 -17.03
C ALA A 123 4.78 -8.76 -15.96
N SER A 124 5.73 -9.43 -15.30
CA SER A 124 5.49 -10.36 -14.20
C SER A 124 5.37 -9.67 -12.83
N GLY A 125 5.59 -8.36 -12.76
CA GLY A 125 5.67 -7.61 -11.50
C GLY A 125 7.00 -7.82 -10.77
N SER A 126 8.06 -8.23 -11.47
CA SER A 126 9.41 -8.39 -10.91
C SER A 126 10.30 -7.18 -11.23
N GLY A 127 11.33 -6.96 -10.42
CA GLY A 127 12.20 -5.77 -10.55
C GLY A 127 12.68 -5.16 -9.24
N CYS A 128 12.17 -5.61 -8.08
CA CYS A 128 12.49 -5.02 -6.78
C CYS A 128 13.99 -4.99 -6.45
N LEU A 129 14.75 -6.04 -6.79
CA LEU A 129 16.21 -6.03 -6.63
C LEU A 129 16.89 -5.00 -7.54
N PHE A 130 16.45 -4.87 -8.80
CA PHE A 130 17.01 -3.88 -9.73
C PHE A 130 16.73 -2.45 -9.25
N TRP A 131 15.51 -2.19 -8.76
CA TRP A 131 15.18 -0.91 -8.11
C TRP A 131 16.07 -0.64 -6.90
N LEU A 132 16.17 -1.59 -5.98
CA LEU A 132 16.94 -1.46 -4.73
C LEU A 132 18.42 -1.20 -5.02
N TRP A 133 18.98 -1.90 -6.01
CA TRP A 133 20.37 -1.72 -6.42
C TRP A 133 20.62 -0.29 -6.91
N ASN A 134 19.70 0.29 -7.69
CA ASN A 134 19.79 1.68 -8.12
C ASN A 134 19.64 2.66 -6.95
N VAL A 135 18.75 2.40 -5.99
CA VAL A 135 18.65 3.20 -4.75
C VAL A 135 19.95 3.16 -3.96
N LEU A 136 20.54 1.97 -3.79
CA LEU A 136 21.82 1.82 -3.08
C LEU A 136 22.97 2.52 -3.83
N GLN A 137 22.95 2.49 -5.16
CA GLN A 137 23.90 3.24 -5.99
C GLN A 137 23.77 4.75 -5.77
N GLN A 138 22.54 5.29 -5.68
CA GLN A 138 22.35 6.71 -5.38
C GLN A 138 22.84 7.06 -3.97
N LEU A 139 22.58 6.21 -2.98
CA LEU A 139 23.08 6.39 -1.61
C LEU A 139 24.61 6.41 -1.57
N GLN A 140 25.26 5.48 -2.27
CA GLN A 140 26.71 5.40 -2.36
C GLN A 140 27.30 6.62 -3.10
N ASN A 141 26.70 7.02 -4.22
CA ASN A 141 27.14 8.20 -4.99
C ASN A 141 27.03 9.49 -4.17
N ALA A 142 25.99 9.60 -3.35
CA ALA A 142 25.78 10.71 -2.43
C ALA A 142 26.66 10.63 -1.17
N ARG A 143 27.49 9.58 -1.03
CA ARG A 143 28.34 9.30 0.14
C ARG A 143 27.54 9.24 1.45
N LEU A 144 26.35 8.63 1.39
CA LEU A 144 25.47 8.45 2.55
C LEU A 144 25.59 7.04 3.16
N VAL A 145 26.33 6.15 2.53
CA VAL A 145 26.62 4.78 2.99
C VAL A 145 28.09 4.45 2.77
N GLU A 146 28.55 3.33 3.33
CA GLU A 146 29.90 2.79 3.13
C GLU A 146 30.29 2.69 1.65
N ASP A 147 31.57 2.97 1.37
CA ASP A 147 32.15 2.77 0.04
C ASP A 147 32.06 1.28 -0.35
N GLY A 148 31.69 1.02 -1.60
CA GLY A 148 31.53 -0.34 -2.10
C GLY A 148 30.25 -1.06 -1.68
N ALA A 149 29.29 -0.39 -1.03
CA ALA A 149 27.98 -0.94 -0.70
C ALA A 149 27.29 -1.64 -1.90
N VAL A 150 27.39 -1.08 -3.11
CA VAL A 150 26.84 -1.71 -4.32
C VAL A 150 27.57 -3.00 -4.66
N ALA A 151 28.91 -2.99 -4.68
CA ALA A 151 29.71 -4.19 -4.95
C ALA A 151 29.44 -5.30 -3.90
N LYS A 152 29.23 -4.90 -2.65
CA LYS A 152 28.83 -5.79 -1.56
C LYS A 152 27.47 -6.44 -1.83
N LEU A 153 26.48 -5.69 -2.29
CA LEU A 153 25.18 -6.23 -2.69
C LEU A 153 25.29 -7.19 -3.88
N GLN A 154 26.10 -6.86 -4.88
CA GLN A 154 26.35 -7.72 -6.04
C GLN A 154 26.94 -9.06 -5.63
N ALA A 155 27.99 -9.03 -4.81
CA ALA A 155 28.64 -10.24 -4.30
C ALA A 155 27.68 -11.08 -3.43
N PHE A 156 26.90 -10.42 -2.57
CA PHE A 156 25.89 -11.09 -1.75
C PHE A 156 24.83 -11.78 -2.61
N HIS A 157 24.30 -11.11 -3.64
CA HIS A 157 23.32 -11.71 -4.54
C HIS A 157 23.91 -12.88 -5.35
N ALA A 158 25.15 -12.78 -5.81
CA ALA A 158 25.83 -13.85 -6.54
C ALA A 158 25.97 -15.12 -5.68
N GLU A 159 26.38 -14.97 -4.42
CA GLU A 159 26.47 -16.11 -3.50
C GLU A 159 25.10 -16.72 -3.20
N ARG A 160 24.07 -15.88 -3.01
CA ARG A 160 22.70 -16.36 -2.77
C ARG A 160 22.09 -17.07 -3.96
N THR A 161 22.40 -16.61 -5.17
CA THR A 161 22.02 -17.32 -6.41
C THR A 161 22.66 -18.71 -6.47
N ARG A 162 23.92 -18.86 -6.05
CA ARG A 162 24.60 -20.16 -6.03
C ARG A 162 23.95 -21.14 -5.05
N LEU A 163 23.47 -20.64 -3.92
CA LEU A 163 22.83 -21.44 -2.87
C LEU A 163 21.36 -21.77 -3.17
N GLU A 164 20.60 -20.80 -3.69
CA GLU A 164 19.15 -20.87 -3.86
C GLU A 164 18.71 -20.30 -5.23
N PRO A 165 19.13 -20.90 -6.36
CA PRO A 165 18.94 -20.32 -7.70
C PRO A 165 17.46 -20.13 -8.09
N SER A 166 16.56 -20.96 -7.56
CA SER A 166 15.11 -20.82 -7.79
C SER A 166 14.52 -19.56 -7.16
N ARG A 167 15.15 -19.02 -6.11
CA ARG A 167 14.70 -17.82 -5.38
C ARG A 167 15.31 -16.52 -5.93
N HIS A 168 16.37 -16.65 -6.74
CA HIS A 168 17.23 -15.57 -7.22
C HIS A 168 17.38 -15.66 -8.74
N PRO A 169 16.44 -15.09 -9.52
CA PRO A 169 16.48 -15.18 -10.96
C PRO A 169 17.74 -14.51 -11.53
N VAL A 170 18.42 -15.23 -12.43
CA VAL A 170 19.54 -14.73 -13.23
C VAL A 170 19.21 -14.91 -14.72
N PRO A 171 19.33 -13.86 -15.56
CA PRO A 171 19.69 -12.49 -15.20
C PRO A 171 18.67 -11.84 -14.26
N ILE A 172 19.11 -10.84 -13.48
CA ILE A 172 18.22 -10.10 -12.57
C ILE A 172 17.09 -9.51 -13.41
N ARG A 173 15.85 -9.75 -12.98
CA ARG A 173 14.67 -9.17 -13.62
C ARG A 173 14.69 -7.66 -13.45
N GLN A 174 14.53 -6.94 -14.56
CA GLN A 174 14.62 -5.48 -14.60
C GLN A 174 13.25 -4.90 -14.94
N GLY A 175 12.83 -3.93 -14.13
CA GLY A 175 11.85 -2.93 -14.53
C GLY A 175 12.51 -1.69 -15.12
N GLU A 176 11.72 -0.66 -15.36
CA GLU A 176 12.09 0.57 -16.05
C GLU A 176 11.83 1.79 -15.17
N PHE A 177 12.83 2.66 -15.02
CA PHE A 177 12.61 3.99 -14.46
C PHE A 177 12.03 4.90 -15.53
N TYR A 178 11.02 5.71 -15.18
CA TYR A 178 10.40 6.64 -16.12
C TYR A 178 10.60 8.09 -15.72
N TYR A 179 11.13 8.88 -16.64
CA TYR A 179 11.41 10.29 -16.46
C TYR A 179 10.67 11.08 -17.54
N GLN A 180 9.46 11.55 -17.27
CA GLN A 180 8.84 12.54 -18.16
C GLN A 180 9.51 13.91 -17.94
N HIS A 181 9.84 14.59 -19.05
CA HIS A 181 10.26 15.98 -19.08
C HIS A 181 9.10 16.87 -18.61
N VAL A 182 9.44 17.86 -17.77
CA VAL A 182 8.49 18.82 -17.21
C VAL A 182 8.52 20.05 -18.11
N ASP A 183 7.94 19.94 -19.30
CA ASP A 183 7.67 21.07 -20.19
C ASP A 183 6.42 20.76 -21.03
N GLU A 184 5.29 20.45 -20.40
CA GLU A 184 3.98 20.44 -21.08
C GLU A 184 2.86 20.97 -20.15
N PRO A 185 1.89 21.73 -20.71
CA PRO A 185 0.82 22.36 -19.96
C PRO A 185 -0.16 21.31 -19.39
N ARG A 186 -0.81 21.64 -18.26
CA ARG A 186 -1.84 20.87 -17.52
C ARG A 186 -2.17 19.49 -18.14
N GLN A 187 -1.55 18.44 -17.59
CA GLN A 187 -1.88 17.05 -17.90
C GLN A 187 -3.39 16.80 -17.78
N ASP A 188 -3.98 16.33 -18.88
CA ASP A 188 -5.29 15.70 -18.88
C ASP A 188 -5.26 14.49 -17.95
N THR A 189 -6.03 14.57 -16.85
CA THR A 189 -6.14 13.50 -15.85
C THR A 189 -6.71 12.21 -16.44
N SER A 190 -7.33 12.24 -17.62
CA SER A 190 -7.87 11.05 -18.30
C SER A 190 -6.78 10.02 -18.70
N THR A 191 -5.52 10.43 -18.72
CA THR A 191 -4.37 9.59 -19.12
C THR A 191 -3.61 8.94 -17.95
N MET A 192 -4.01 9.23 -16.71
CA MET A 192 -3.36 8.67 -15.52
C MET A 192 -3.73 7.19 -15.33
N ALA A 193 -2.75 6.35 -14.99
CA ALA A 193 -2.99 4.95 -14.70
C ALA A 193 -3.68 4.80 -13.33
N ALA A 194 -4.71 3.95 -13.27
CA ALA A 194 -5.24 3.48 -12.00
C ALA A 194 -4.20 2.62 -11.28
N THR A 195 -4.25 2.56 -9.95
CA THR A 195 -3.33 1.73 -9.17
C THR A 195 -4.14 0.79 -8.28
N ILE A 196 -4.20 -0.49 -8.66
CA ILE A 196 -4.81 -1.53 -7.82
C ILE A 196 -3.69 -2.35 -7.16
N TYR A 197 -3.74 -2.47 -5.84
CA TYR A 197 -2.87 -3.31 -5.06
C TYR A 197 -3.64 -4.52 -4.51
N ASP A 198 -3.58 -5.65 -5.21
CA ASP A 198 -4.33 -6.87 -4.89
C ASP A 198 -3.44 -8.03 -4.42
N LYS A 199 -2.15 -7.78 -4.18
CA LYS A 199 -1.19 -8.82 -3.78
C LYS A 199 -1.53 -9.47 -2.43
N ALA A 200 -2.23 -8.75 -1.57
CA ALA A 200 -2.71 -9.26 -0.29
C ALA A 200 -4.04 -10.03 -0.39
N LEU A 201 -4.65 -10.12 -1.58
CA LEU A 201 -5.83 -10.95 -1.83
C LEU A 201 -5.40 -12.40 -2.10
N ARG A 202 -5.76 -13.31 -1.19
CA ARG A 202 -5.48 -14.74 -1.37
C ARG A 202 -6.26 -15.23 -2.59
N PRO A 203 -5.64 -15.97 -3.54
CA PRO A 203 -6.32 -16.43 -4.75
C PRO A 203 -7.62 -17.20 -4.49
N VAL A 204 -7.64 -18.01 -3.42
CA VAL A 204 -8.81 -18.79 -2.99
C VAL A 204 -10.00 -17.94 -2.54
N ASP A 205 -9.78 -16.68 -2.15
CA ASP A 205 -10.86 -15.80 -1.69
C ASP A 205 -11.54 -15.03 -2.84
N LYS A 206 -10.97 -15.04 -4.05
CA LYS A 206 -11.50 -14.29 -5.21
C LYS A 206 -12.92 -14.71 -5.56
N ASP A 207 -13.24 -15.99 -5.46
CA ASP A 207 -14.54 -16.54 -5.85
C ASP A 207 -15.46 -16.84 -4.66
N ARG A 208 -15.07 -16.42 -3.45
CA ARG A 208 -15.87 -16.69 -2.24
C ARG A 208 -17.12 -15.84 -2.18
N ARG A 209 -18.19 -16.44 -1.64
CA ARG A 209 -19.47 -15.79 -1.39
C ARG A 209 -19.33 -14.69 -0.34
N VAL A 210 -19.82 -13.50 -0.67
CA VAL A 210 -19.98 -12.35 0.21
C VAL A 210 -21.36 -12.45 0.87
N THR A 211 -21.40 -12.48 2.19
CA THR A 211 -22.63 -12.58 2.99
C THR A 211 -23.12 -11.23 3.49
N GLN A 212 -22.22 -10.26 3.58
CA GLN A 212 -22.49 -8.90 4.03
C GLN A 212 -21.36 -7.99 3.54
N ILE A 213 -21.70 -6.74 3.24
CA ILE A 213 -20.71 -5.67 3.06
C ILE A 213 -20.78 -4.77 4.28
N THR A 214 -19.67 -4.63 5.00
CA THR A 214 -19.59 -3.70 6.14
C THR A 214 -18.84 -2.45 5.72
N VAL A 215 -19.52 -1.31 5.78
CA VAL A 215 -18.89 0.01 5.68
C VAL A 215 -18.28 0.33 7.04
N THR A 216 -16.96 0.50 7.10
CA THR A 216 -16.25 0.76 8.36
C THR A 216 -15.53 2.09 8.29
N ALA A 217 -15.74 2.94 9.29
CA ALA A 217 -14.92 4.13 9.53
C ALA A 217 -14.14 3.95 10.83
N SER A 218 -12.85 4.28 10.83
CA SER A 218 -12.05 4.29 12.07
C SER A 218 -10.98 5.36 12.02
N LEU A 219 -10.44 5.72 13.19
CA LEU A 219 -9.23 6.54 13.22
C LEU A 219 -8.11 5.78 12.51
N TYR A 220 -7.42 6.47 11.61
CA TYR A 220 -6.11 6.04 11.16
C TYR A 220 -5.16 6.35 12.32
N ALA A 221 -4.57 5.32 12.93
CA ALA A 221 -3.58 5.49 13.98
C ALA A 221 -2.20 5.16 13.39
N PRO A 222 -1.42 6.13 12.90
CA PRO A 222 0.01 6.03 13.12
C PRO A 222 0.22 6.19 14.63
N ALA A 223 0.99 5.30 15.27
CA ALA A 223 1.36 5.53 16.65
C ALA A 223 2.05 6.92 16.76
N GLY A 224 1.56 7.78 17.65
CA GLY A 224 2.22 9.04 17.99
C GLY A 224 1.79 10.31 17.23
N SER A 225 0.71 10.33 16.44
CA SER A 225 0.16 11.62 15.95
C SER A 225 -0.92 12.17 16.88
N GLU A 226 -0.58 13.14 17.72
CA GLU A 226 -1.57 14.04 18.32
C GLU A 226 -2.12 14.97 17.23
N GLY A 227 -3.21 14.53 16.61
CA GLY A 227 -4.04 15.33 15.72
C GLY A 227 -5.43 14.70 15.70
N VAL A 228 -6.48 15.51 15.85
CA VAL A 228 -7.87 15.07 15.88
C VAL A 228 -8.16 14.24 14.63
N GLY A 229 -8.13 12.90 14.76
CA GLY A 229 -8.09 12.03 13.60
C GLY A 229 -9.44 12.03 12.88
N ILE A 230 -9.45 12.41 11.62
CA ILE A 230 -10.59 12.20 10.73
C ILE A 230 -10.70 10.69 10.47
N PHE A 231 -11.92 10.17 10.47
CA PHE A 231 -12.14 8.76 10.14
C PHE A 231 -11.77 8.45 8.69
N HIS A 232 -11.03 7.36 8.53
CA HIS A 232 -10.80 6.75 7.23
C HIS A 232 -11.83 5.65 7.00
N TRP A 233 -12.47 5.67 5.82
CA TRP A 233 -13.60 4.84 5.46
C TRP A 233 -13.18 3.73 4.51
N ARG A 234 -13.60 2.49 4.79
CA ARG A 234 -13.24 1.27 4.04
C ARG A 234 -14.44 0.33 3.92
N LEU A 235 -14.36 -0.65 3.02
CA LEU A 235 -15.33 -1.73 2.88
C LEU A 235 -14.73 -3.07 3.30
N TYR A 236 -15.48 -3.85 4.09
CA TYR A 236 -15.19 -5.25 4.36
C TYR A 236 -16.25 -6.11 3.68
N LEU A 237 -15.85 -6.94 2.73
CA LEU A 237 -16.67 -7.99 2.15
C LEU A 237 -16.61 -9.21 3.07
N VAL A 238 -17.61 -9.37 3.94
CA VAL A 238 -17.66 -10.50 4.89
C VAL A 238 -17.91 -11.79 4.11
N LEU A 239 -17.06 -12.79 4.32
CA LEU A 239 -17.08 -14.03 3.56
C LEU A 239 -17.89 -15.11 4.28
N GLY A 240 -18.63 -15.91 3.50
CA GLY A 240 -19.23 -17.14 3.99
C GLY A 240 -18.16 -18.17 4.39
N PRO A 241 -18.48 -19.17 5.21
CA PRO A 241 -17.51 -20.18 5.65
C PRO A 241 -16.89 -20.91 4.46
N ASP A 242 -15.61 -21.25 4.58
CA ASP A 242 -14.85 -22.00 3.58
C ASP A 242 -13.97 -23.05 4.25
N ARG A 243 -13.65 -24.14 3.53
CA ARG A 243 -12.86 -25.26 4.07
C ARG A 243 -11.36 -25.09 3.88
N VAL A 244 -10.94 -24.21 2.98
CA VAL A 244 -9.55 -24.03 2.55
C VAL A 244 -8.97 -22.74 3.15
N SER A 245 -9.71 -21.63 3.07
CA SER A 245 -9.26 -20.33 3.55
C SER A 245 -9.83 -20.00 4.93
N THR A 246 -8.96 -19.56 5.85
CA THR A 246 -9.35 -19.03 7.16
C THR A 246 -9.83 -17.58 7.10
N SER A 247 -9.74 -16.91 5.94
CA SER A 247 -10.17 -15.52 5.81
C SER A 247 -11.66 -15.37 6.09
N ARG A 248 -12.00 -14.31 6.80
CA ARG A 248 -13.38 -13.96 7.17
C ARG A 248 -13.87 -12.72 6.44
N ALA A 249 -12.98 -11.93 5.85
CA ALA A 249 -13.36 -10.82 4.98
C ALA A 249 -12.32 -10.57 3.88
N VAL A 250 -12.73 -9.85 2.83
CA VAL A 250 -11.83 -9.11 1.93
C VAL A 250 -12.01 -7.61 2.18
N LEU A 251 -10.93 -6.93 2.52
CA LEU A 251 -10.87 -5.48 2.65
C LEU A 251 -10.75 -4.85 1.26
N LEU A 252 -11.58 -3.85 0.98
CA LEU A 252 -11.40 -2.88 -0.10
C LEU A 252 -11.14 -1.51 0.53
N ASP A 253 -9.96 -0.97 0.26
CA ASP A 253 -9.46 0.25 0.88
C ASP A 253 -8.88 1.18 -0.18
N MET A 254 -9.64 2.22 -0.54
CA MET A 254 -9.14 3.27 -1.40
C MET A 254 -8.35 4.27 -0.54
N VAL A 255 -7.03 4.31 -0.73
CA VAL A 255 -6.12 5.17 0.04
C VAL A 255 -5.51 6.27 -0.83
N PRO A 256 -5.36 7.50 -0.33
CA PRO A 256 -4.63 8.54 -1.05
C PRO A 256 -3.12 8.27 -0.98
N THR A 257 -2.45 8.69 -2.05
CA THR A 257 -0.99 8.66 -2.18
C THR A 257 -0.46 10.09 -2.27
N ASN A 258 0.83 10.28 -2.52
CA ASN A 258 1.39 11.58 -2.87
C ASN A 258 1.92 11.54 -4.31
N PRO A 259 1.39 12.36 -5.25
CA PRO A 259 0.21 13.24 -5.12
C PRO A 259 -1.10 12.47 -4.83
N PRO A 260 -2.21 13.12 -4.43
CA PRO A 260 -3.41 12.51 -3.81
C PRO A 260 -4.28 11.65 -4.76
N PHE A 261 -3.68 10.89 -5.67
CA PHE A 261 -4.33 9.82 -6.39
C PHE A 261 -4.62 8.65 -5.46
N GLY A 262 -5.66 7.90 -5.81
CA GLY A 262 -6.09 6.72 -5.08
C GLY A 262 -5.34 5.47 -5.52
N THR A 263 -4.93 4.68 -4.54
CA THR A 263 -4.58 3.27 -4.72
C THR A 263 -5.67 2.42 -4.08
N LEU A 264 -6.28 1.53 -4.86
CA LEU A 264 -7.24 0.55 -4.35
C LEU A 264 -6.48 -0.65 -3.77
N ILE A 265 -6.43 -0.74 -2.45
CA ILE A 265 -5.89 -1.90 -1.73
C ILE A 265 -7.00 -2.95 -1.60
N ILE A 266 -6.70 -4.18 -2.03
CA ILE A 266 -7.56 -5.35 -1.93
C ILE A 266 -6.81 -6.43 -1.13
N ALA A 267 -7.33 -6.82 0.02
CA ALA A 267 -6.62 -7.71 0.94
C ALA A 267 -7.54 -8.70 1.66
N SER A 268 -7.18 -9.98 1.67
CA SER A 268 -7.82 -10.98 2.54
C SER A 268 -7.50 -10.71 4.01
N LYS A 269 -8.51 -10.85 4.87
CA LYS A 269 -8.41 -10.62 6.33
C LYS A 269 -8.96 -11.81 7.09
N ASP A 270 -8.27 -12.19 8.16
CA ASP A 270 -8.72 -13.27 9.06
C ASP A 270 -9.83 -12.81 10.02
N ASN A 271 -10.06 -11.50 10.13
CA ASN A 271 -11.17 -10.91 10.87
C ASN A 271 -12.26 -10.43 9.91
N ALA A 272 -13.53 -10.61 10.30
CA ALA A 272 -14.68 -10.15 9.51
C ALA A 272 -14.86 -8.62 9.54
N HIS A 273 -14.23 -7.96 10.51
CA HIS A 273 -14.40 -6.54 10.82
C HIS A 273 -13.05 -5.88 11.15
N SER A 274 -13.03 -4.56 11.24
CA SER A 274 -11.84 -3.81 11.68
C SER A 274 -11.51 -4.11 13.15
N ASN A 275 -10.22 -4.23 13.47
CA ASN A 275 -9.74 -4.36 14.85
C ASN A 275 -9.45 -3.01 15.54
N ALA A 276 -9.76 -1.89 14.87
CA ALA A 276 -9.53 -0.56 15.45
C ALA A 276 -10.37 -0.35 16.72
N LEU A 277 -9.75 0.19 17.77
CA LEU A 277 -10.39 0.49 19.06
C LEU A 277 -11.50 1.53 18.91
N ILE A 278 -11.28 2.56 18.08
CA ILE A 278 -12.25 3.62 17.80
C ILE A 278 -12.72 3.46 16.37
N LYS A 279 -13.93 2.90 16.20
CA LYS A 279 -14.56 2.63 14.92
C LYS A 279 -16.07 2.76 14.97
N ILE A 280 -16.66 2.93 13.79
CA ILE A 280 -18.10 2.82 13.53
C ILE A 280 -18.29 1.92 12.31
N GLU A 281 -19.34 1.11 12.34
CA GLU A 281 -19.58 0.10 11.30
C GLU A 281 -21.06 0.09 10.92
N LEU A 282 -21.32 0.06 9.62
CA LEU A 282 -22.66 -0.06 9.04
C LEU A 282 -22.71 -1.34 8.20
N PRO A 283 -23.49 -2.35 8.63
CA PRO A 283 -23.72 -3.54 7.82
C PRO A 283 -24.74 -3.26 6.70
N ILE A 284 -24.37 -3.66 5.49
CA ILE A 284 -25.21 -3.70 4.30
C ILE A 284 -25.39 -5.15 3.90
N ALA A 285 -26.65 -5.60 3.79
CA ALA A 285 -26.94 -6.96 3.35
C ALA A 285 -26.59 -7.14 1.87
N SER A 286 -25.88 -8.21 1.52
CA SER A 286 -25.65 -8.61 0.13
C SER A 286 -26.76 -9.53 -0.36
N VAL A 287 -26.97 -9.55 -1.67
CA VAL A 287 -27.85 -10.57 -2.28
C VAL A 287 -27.20 -11.95 -2.25
N ASP A 288 -28.04 -12.98 -2.31
CA ASP A 288 -27.53 -14.35 -2.37
C ASP A 288 -26.71 -14.59 -3.65
N GLY A 289 -25.62 -15.34 -3.50
CA GLY A 289 -24.71 -15.65 -4.60
C GLY A 289 -23.69 -14.56 -4.97
N LEU A 290 -23.70 -13.38 -4.33
CA LEU A 290 -22.66 -12.36 -4.57
C LEU A 290 -21.27 -12.92 -4.23
N THR A 291 -20.29 -12.71 -5.10
CA THR A 291 -18.89 -13.11 -4.91
C THR A 291 -17.95 -11.91 -4.81
N VAL A 292 -16.75 -12.11 -4.23
CA VAL A 292 -15.70 -11.09 -4.19
C VAL A 292 -15.33 -10.60 -5.59
N ARG A 293 -15.15 -11.52 -6.55
CA ARG A 293 -14.86 -11.21 -7.95
C ARG A 293 -15.89 -10.27 -8.56
N GLN A 294 -17.18 -10.54 -8.39
CA GLN A 294 -18.24 -9.67 -8.93
C GLN A 294 -18.16 -8.24 -8.38
N VAL A 295 -17.81 -8.06 -7.09
CA VAL A 295 -17.60 -6.73 -6.52
C VAL A 295 -16.39 -6.04 -7.13
N ILE A 296 -15.27 -6.74 -7.27
CA ILE A 296 -14.04 -6.19 -7.88
C ILE A 296 -14.27 -5.83 -9.34
N ASP A 297 -14.88 -6.72 -10.12
CA ASP A 297 -15.17 -6.50 -11.54
C ASP A 297 -16.12 -5.31 -11.73
N LEU A 298 -17.11 -5.14 -10.84
CA LEU A 298 -18.00 -3.98 -10.86
C LEU A 298 -17.23 -2.68 -10.59
N ILE A 299 -16.30 -2.67 -9.63
CA ILE A 299 -15.44 -1.52 -9.34
C ILE A 299 -14.60 -1.14 -10.57
N VAL A 300 -13.91 -2.11 -11.16
CA VAL A 300 -12.99 -1.89 -12.28
C VAL A 300 -13.75 -1.51 -13.56
N SER A 301 -14.85 -2.20 -13.88
CA SER A 301 -15.66 -1.91 -15.07
C SER A 301 -16.29 -0.53 -15.04
N ASN A 302 -16.63 -0.02 -13.86
CA ASN A 302 -17.12 1.35 -13.66
C ASN A 302 -16.00 2.37 -13.42
N ARG A 303 -14.73 1.97 -13.62
CA ARG A 303 -13.54 2.82 -13.42
C ARG A 303 -13.44 3.44 -12.02
N MET A 304 -14.03 2.81 -11.00
CA MET A 304 -14.02 3.34 -9.64
C MET A 304 -12.64 3.16 -8.96
N ASP A 305 -11.74 2.38 -9.56
CA ASP A 305 -10.31 2.33 -9.25
C ASP A 305 -9.54 3.62 -9.67
N ARG A 306 -10.13 4.46 -10.53
CA ARG A 306 -9.58 5.75 -10.95
C ARG A 306 -10.18 6.87 -10.12
N TYR A 307 -9.56 7.11 -8.97
CA TYR A 307 -10.04 8.11 -8.03
C TYR A 307 -8.91 9.04 -7.59
N LYS A 308 -9.21 10.33 -7.48
CA LYS A 308 -8.31 11.36 -6.96
C LYS A 308 -8.97 12.00 -5.76
N PHE A 309 -8.28 11.97 -4.62
CA PHE A 309 -8.74 12.63 -3.40
C PHE A 309 -8.63 14.15 -3.52
N ASP A 310 -9.30 14.86 -2.62
CA ASP A 310 -9.08 16.30 -2.51
C ASP A 310 -7.64 16.63 -2.08
N ALA A 311 -7.28 17.91 -2.08
CA ALA A 311 -5.93 18.36 -1.73
C ALA A 311 -5.49 17.98 -0.30
N SER A 312 -6.43 17.62 0.59
CA SER A 312 -6.15 17.13 1.94
C SER A 312 -6.04 15.61 2.04
N GLY A 313 -6.21 14.88 0.94
CA GLY A 313 -6.30 13.42 0.93
C GLY A 313 -7.62 12.89 1.51
N SER A 314 -8.69 13.70 1.52
CA SER A 314 -10.03 13.29 1.94
C SER A 314 -10.91 12.92 0.75
N GLY A 315 -11.94 12.10 1.00
CA GLY A 315 -12.85 11.62 -0.04
C GLY A 315 -13.14 10.12 -0.01
N CYS A 316 -12.61 9.36 0.96
CA CYS A 316 -12.84 7.92 1.04
C CYS A 316 -14.33 7.55 1.23
N LEU A 317 -15.11 8.30 2.01
CA LEU A 317 -16.55 8.07 2.12
C LEU A 317 -17.29 8.40 0.80
N PHE A 318 -16.89 9.45 0.08
CA PHE A 318 -17.49 9.74 -1.23
C PHE A 318 -17.21 8.62 -2.24
N TRP A 319 -16.01 8.04 -2.20
CA TRP A 319 -15.69 6.84 -2.98
C TRP A 319 -16.61 5.66 -2.61
N ILE A 320 -16.74 5.33 -1.31
CA ILE A 320 -17.63 4.25 -0.84
C ILE A 320 -19.06 4.47 -1.27
N TRP A 321 -19.57 5.69 -1.15
CA TRP A 321 -20.93 6.02 -1.54
C TRP A 321 -21.17 5.68 -3.01
N ASN A 322 -20.24 6.04 -3.90
CA ASN A 322 -20.35 5.72 -5.32
C ASN A 322 -20.23 4.21 -5.59
N VAL A 323 -19.33 3.49 -4.90
CA VAL A 323 -19.25 2.02 -5.00
C VAL A 323 -20.56 1.37 -4.56
N LEU A 324 -21.12 1.81 -3.44
CA LEU A 324 -22.38 1.30 -2.92
C LEU A 324 -23.56 1.62 -3.84
N GLN A 325 -23.54 2.80 -4.48
CA GLN A 325 -24.54 3.17 -5.49
C GLN A 325 -24.48 2.23 -6.70
N GLN A 326 -23.28 1.88 -7.19
CA GLN A 326 -23.16 0.93 -8.30
C GLN A 326 -23.61 -0.48 -7.90
N LEU A 327 -23.26 -0.93 -6.69
CA LEU A 327 -23.74 -2.20 -6.14
C LEU A 327 -25.27 -2.24 -6.04
N GLN A 328 -25.89 -1.16 -5.55
CA GLN A 328 -27.36 -1.06 -5.45
C GLN A 328 -28.01 -1.01 -6.84
N ASN A 329 -27.46 -0.24 -7.78
CA ASN A 329 -27.97 -0.16 -9.16
C ASN A 329 -27.91 -1.52 -9.86
N ALA A 330 -26.86 -2.31 -9.60
CA ALA A 330 -26.71 -3.68 -10.09
C ALA A 330 -27.55 -4.71 -9.32
N ARG A 331 -28.32 -4.28 -8.30
CA ARG A 331 -29.12 -5.14 -7.41
C ARG A 331 -28.28 -6.24 -6.73
N LEU A 332 -27.06 -5.88 -6.32
CA LEU A 332 -26.13 -6.78 -5.63
C LEU A 332 -26.15 -6.62 -4.10
N VAL A 333 -26.84 -5.59 -3.61
CA VAL A 333 -27.07 -5.31 -2.18
C VAL A 333 -28.54 -4.98 -1.94
N GLU A 334 -28.93 -4.88 -0.67
CA GLU A 334 -30.28 -4.47 -0.27
C GLU A 334 -30.72 -3.14 -0.91
N ASP A 335 -32.02 -3.05 -1.22
CA ASP A 335 -32.63 -1.81 -1.68
C ASP A 335 -32.50 -0.72 -0.61
N GLY A 336 -32.18 0.50 -1.03
CA GLY A 336 -31.98 1.63 -0.11
C GLY A 336 -30.65 1.64 0.64
N ALA A 337 -29.71 0.75 0.33
CA ALA A 337 -28.35 0.74 0.89
C ALA A 337 -27.66 2.13 0.87
N VAL A 338 -27.83 2.90 -0.21
CA VAL A 338 -27.26 4.25 -0.31
C VAL A 338 -27.91 5.23 0.65
N ALA A 339 -29.25 5.24 0.75
CA ALA A 339 -29.97 6.09 1.70
C ALA A 339 -29.59 5.74 3.15
N LYS A 340 -29.48 4.43 3.44
CA LYS A 340 -29.01 3.92 4.72
C LYS A 340 -27.61 4.41 5.08
N LEU A 341 -26.68 4.47 4.12
CA LEU A 341 -25.34 5.05 4.32
C LEU A 341 -25.40 6.56 4.57
N GLN A 342 -26.26 7.29 3.87
CA GLN A 342 -26.44 8.73 4.04
C GLN A 342 -26.94 9.08 5.45
N ASP A 343 -27.98 8.38 5.90
CA ASP A 343 -28.58 8.56 7.23
C ASP A 343 -27.56 8.20 8.32
N PHE A 344 -26.84 7.09 8.14
CA PHE A 344 -25.77 6.69 9.05
C PHE A 344 -24.67 7.75 9.12
N HIS A 345 -24.21 8.28 7.99
CA HIS A 345 -23.20 9.34 7.96
C HIS A 345 -23.69 10.61 8.67
N ALA A 346 -24.92 11.06 8.41
CA ALA A 346 -25.48 12.25 9.04
C ALA A 346 -25.55 12.10 10.58
N GLU A 347 -26.04 10.96 11.06
CA GLU A 347 -26.13 10.68 12.49
C GLU A 347 -24.74 10.59 13.13
N GLN A 348 -23.79 9.89 12.50
CA GLN A 348 -22.44 9.76 13.04
C GLN A 348 -21.68 11.09 13.02
N ALA A 349 -21.90 11.95 12.03
CA ALA A 349 -21.35 13.30 12.00
C ALA A 349 -21.89 14.18 13.13
N ARG A 350 -23.17 14.03 13.51
CA ARG A 350 -23.77 14.70 14.67
C ARG A 350 -23.13 14.24 15.98
N LEU A 351 -22.84 12.95 16.11
CA LEU A 351 -22.21 12.37 17.29
C LEU A 351 -20.70 12.67 17.38
N GLN A 352 -20.03 12.83 16.24
CA GLN A 352 -18.56 12.93 16.15
C GLN A 352 -18.10 14.01 15.15
N PRO A 353 -18.50 15.28 15.31
CA PRO A 353 -18.31 16.33 14.30
C PRO A 353 -16.85 16.63 13.95
N GLY A 354 -15.92 16.41 14.89
CA GLY A 354 -14.48 16.58 14.65
C GLY A 354 -13.82 15.43 13.87
N LYS A 355 -14.46 14.26 13.80
CA LYS A 355 -13.92 13.05 13.16
C LYS A 355 -14.59 12.74 11.81
N ILE A 356 -15.81 13.23 11.62
CA ILE A 356 -16.62 12.99 10.42
C ILE A 356 -17.07 14.36 9.90
N PRO A 357 -16.31 14.95 8.95
CA PRO A 357 -16.54 16.32 8.51
C PRO A 357 -17.83 16.45 7.69
N LEU A 358 -18.58 17.52 7.98
CA LEU A 358 -19.65 18.03 7.12
C LEU A 358 -19.25 19.39 6.53
N PRO A 359 -19.54 19.66 5.25
CA PRO A 359 -20.16 18.75 4.28
C PRO A 359 -19.24 17.59 3.90
N LEU A 360 -19.81 16.53 3.30
CA LEU A 360 -19.05 15.38 2.79
C LEU A 360 -17.94 15.89 1.85
N ARG A 361 -16.69 15.58 2.20
CA ARG A 361 -15.53 15.87 1.34
C ARG A 361 -15.53 14.91 0.14
N ARG A 362 -15.32 15.47 -1.05
CA ARG A 362 -15.40 14.76 -2.33
C ARG A 362 -14.05 14.76 -3.02
N GLY A 363 -13.72 13.63 -3.63
CA GLY A 363 -12.70 13.53 -4.66
C GLY A 363 -13.33 13.51 -6.06
N GLU A 364 -12.52 13.16 -7.04
CA GLU A 364 -12.83 13.17 -8.47
C GLU A 364 -12.54 11.80 -9.08
N PHE A 365 -13.48 11.25 -9.85
CA PHE A 365 -13.23 10.08 -10.70
C PHE A 365 -12.72 10.54 -12.07
N TYR A 366 -11.85 9.77 -12.73
CA TYR A 366 -11.21 10.17 -13.99
C TYR A 366 -11.04 9.04 -15.02
#